data_AF-A0A946HZ55-F1
#
_entry.id   AF-A0A946HZ55-F1
#
_cell.length_a   1.000
_cell.length_b   1.000
_cell.length_c   1.000
_cell.angle_alpha   90.00
_cell.angle_beta   90.00
_cell.angle_gamma   90.00
#
_symmetry.space_group_name_H-M   'P 1'
#
loop_
_entity.id
_entity.type
_entity.pdbx_description
1 polymer ?
#
loop_
_entity_poly.entity_id
_entity_poly.type
_entity_poly.pdbx_seq_one_letter_code
_entity_poly.pdbx_strand_id
1 'polypeptide(L)'
;MATVTISLPEPMKDWIEGQASNGQFSGVSDYIRDLVRRDQSRKDYRETLIQALIEGEESGPASTWTRDELQAEARRRFGMKQID
;
A
#
# COMPACT_ATOMS: atom_id res chain seq x y z
N MET A 1 -9.68 -21.41 12.88
CA MET A 1 -10.19 -20.15 12.33
C MET A 1 -10.91 -19.40 13.45
N ALA A 2 -10.78 -18.08 13.52
CA ALA A 2 -11.62 -17.25 14.38
C ALA A 2 -12.93 -16.91 13.64
N THR A 3 -14.05 -16.90 14.36
CA THR A 3 -15.37 -16.53 13.80
C THR A 3 -15.74 -15.13 14.26
N VAL A 4 -16.18 -14.30 13.33
CA VAL A 4 -16.70 -12.95 13.60
C VAL A 4 -18.12 -12.90 13.05
N THR A 5 -19.08 -12.54 13.90
CA THR A 5 -20.48 -12.34 13.52
C THR A 5 -20.73 -10.84 13.38
N ILE A 6 -21.36 -10.44 12.28
CA ILE A 6 -21.60 -9.03 11.95
C ILE A 6 -23.06 -8.91 11.49
N SER A 7 -23.78 -7.92 12.02
CA SER A 7 -25.11 -7.54 11.53
C SER A 7 -24.98 -6.33 10.63
N LEU A 8 -25.59 -6.38 9.45
CA LEU A 8 -25.56 -5.32 8.46
C LEU A 8 -26.99 -5.00 7.99
N PRO A 9 -27.27 -3.75 7.60
CA PRO A 9 -28.50 -3.40 6.92
C PRO A 9 -28.69 -4.23 5.64
N GLU A 10 -29.94 -4.52 5.29
CA GLU A 10 -30.30 -5.32 4.11
C GLU A 10 -29.65 -4.82 2.81
N PRO A 11 -29.58 -3.51 2.50
CA PRO A 11 -28.90 -3.03 1.30
C PRO A 11 -27.41 -3.36 1.25
N MET A 12 -26.73 -3.41 2.41
CA MET A 12 -25.32 -3.77 2.47
C MET A 12 -25.11 -5.27 2.27
N LYS A 13 -26.01 -6.10 2.82
CA LYS A 13 -25.99 -7.55 2.59
C LYS A 13 -26.13 -7.86 1.10
N ASP A 14 -27.12 -7.27 0.43
CA ASP A 14 -27.37 -7.51 -0.99
C ASP A 14 -26.18 -7.08 -1.86
N TRP A 15 -25.58 -5.94 -1.52
CA TRP A 15 -24.38 -5.47 -2.21
C TRP A 15 -23.22 -6.48 -2.06
N ILE A 16 -22.97 -6.95 -0.84
CA ILE A 16 -21.90 -7.92 -0.55
C ILE A 16 -22.15 -9.25 -1.25
N GLU A 17 -23.39 -9.75 -1.24
CA GLU A 17 -23.77 -10.97 -1.95
C GLU A 17 -23.59 -10.84 -3.47
N GLY A 18 -23.92 -9.68 -4.03
CA GLY A 18 -23.65 -9.35 -5.43
C GLY A 18 -22.16 -9.38 -5.76
N GLN A 19 -21.31 -8.81 -4.90
CA GLN A 19 -19.85 -8.85 -5.09
C GLN A 19 -19.29 -10.27 -4.97
N ALA A 20 -19.78 -11.06 -4.03
CA ALA A 20 -19.34 -12.44 -3.85
C ALA A 20 -19.75 -13.35 -5.02
N SER A 21 -20.85 -13.04 -5.70
CA SER A 21 -21.42 -13.86 -6.78
C SER A 21 -20.76 -13.65 -8.16
N ASN A 22 -19.77 -12.75 -8.27
CA ASN A 22 -19.13 -12.41 -9.55
C ASN A 22 -18.13 -13.48 -10.08
N GLY A 23 -18.11 -14.66 -9.48
CA GLY A 23 -17.25 -15.79 -9.85
C GLY A 23 -15.80 -15.70 -9.36
N GLN A 24 -15.39 -14.60 -8.71
CA GLN A 24 -14.05 -14.44 -8.13
C GLN A 24 -13.95 -14.94 -6.70
N PHE A 25 -15.09 -15.16 -6.03
CA PHE A 25 -15.15 -15.55 -4.63
C PHE A 25 -16.02 -16.80 -4.45
N SER A 26 -15.63 -17.64 -3.48
CA SER A 26 -16.40 -18.82 -3.10
C SER A 26 -17.67 -18.50 -2.28
N GLY A 27 -17.82 -17.25 -1.85
CA GLY A 27 -18.98 -16.75 -1.13
C GLY A 27 -18.67 -15.47 -0.34
N VAL A 28 -19.64 -15.01 0.45
CA VAL A 28 -19.54 -13.76 1.21
C VAL A 28 -18.35 -13.76 2.17
N SER A 29 -18.11 -14.85 2.89
CA SER A 29 -16.99 -14.92 3.83
C SER A 29 -15.63 -14.79 3.14
N ASP A 30 -15.52 -15.25 1.90
CA ASP A 30 -14.29 -15.15 1.11
C ASP A 30 -14.04 -13.72 0.65
N TYR A 31 -15.10 -13.07 0.14
CA TYR A 31 -15.07 -11.66 -0.21
C TYR A 31 -14.70 -10.76 0.99
N ILE A 32 -15.28 -11.00 2.17
CA ILE A 32 -14.96 -10.24 3.39
C ILE A 32 -13.50 -10.44 3.80
N ARG A 33 -12.96 -11.67 3.73
CA ARG A 33 -11.54 -11.92 4.04
C ARG A 33 -10.62 -11.17 3.08
N ASP A 34 -10.98 -11.11 1.80
CA ASP A 34 -10.21 -10.35 0.82
C ASP A 34 -10.27 -8.84 1.08
N LEU A 35 -11.44 -8.29 1.43
CA LEU A 35 -11.56 -6.89 1.84
C LEU A 35 -10.69 -6.56 3.04
N VAL A 36 -10.67 -7.41 4.06
CA VAL A 36 -9.81 -7.23 5.25
C VAL A 36 -8.33 -7.25 4.85
N ARG A 37 -7.92 -8.17 3.95
CA ARG A 37 -6.53 -8.21 3.45
C ARG A 37 -6.17 -6.94 2.69
N ARG A 38 -7.05 -6.45 1.82
CA ARG A 38 -6.85 -5.19 1.08
C ARG A 38 -6.78 -3.98 2.03
N ASP A 39 -7.58 -3.95 3.09
CA ASP A 39 -7.52 -2.89 4.10
C ASP A 39 -6.18 -2.90 4.84
N GLN A 40 -5.71 -4.08 5.27
CA GLN A 40 -4.39 -4.24 5.88
C GLN A 40 -3.28 -3.75 4.95
N SER A 41 -3.23 -4.25 3.71
CA SER A 41 -2.19 -3.85 2.76
C SER A 41 -2.22 -2.35 2.43
N ARG A 42 -3.40 -1.72 2.39
CA ARG A 42 -3.52 -0.26 2.20
C ARG A 42 -2.98 0.51 3.40
N LYS A 43 -3.23 0.04 4.62
CA LYS A 43 -2.68 0.63 5.85
C LYS A 43 -1.18 0.47 5.90
N ASP A 44 -0.65 -0.71 5.60
CA ASP A 44 0.79 -0.98 5.58
C ASP A 44 1.51 -0.08 4.56
N TYR A 45 0.96 0.07 3.35
CA TYR A 45 1.52 0.95 2.33
C TYR A 45 1.50 2.42 2.79
N ARG A 46 0.38 2.85 3.38
CA ARG A 46 0.25 4.22 3.90
C ARG A 46 1.24 4.49 5.03
N GLU A 47 1.38 3.56 5.97
CA GLU A 47 2.32 3.67 7.08
C GLU A 47 3.76 3.70 6.56
N THR A 48 4.10 2.83 5.61
CA THR A 48 5.42 2.84 4.95
C THR A 48 5.71 4.19 4.28
N LEU A 49 4.74 4.75 3.55
CA LEU A 49 4.89 6.05 2.91
C LEU A 49 5.08 7.17 3.94
N ILE A 50 4.27 7.18 5.01
CA ILE A 50 4.40 8.17 6.09
C ILE A 50 5.78 8.06 6.75
N GLN A 51 6.23 6.85 7.02
CA GLN A 51 7.54 6.63 7.64
C GLN A 51 8.68 7.15 6.73
N ALA A 52 8.62 6.88 5.42
CA ALA A 52 9.60 7.40 4.47
C ALA A 52 9.58 8.94 4.38
N LEU A 53 8.41 9.57 4.53
CA LEU A 53 8.30 11.04 4.58
C LEU A 53 8.94 11.60 5.86
N ILE A 54 8.66 10.99 7.02
CA ILE A 54 9.28 11.38 8.30
C ILE A 54 10.79 11.24 8.23
N GLU A 55 11.30 10.11 7.73
CA GLU A 55 12.74 9.91 7.52
C GLU A 55 13.34 10.98 6.60
N GLY A 56 12.60 11.39 5.55
CA GLY A 56 13.00 12.49 4.67
C GLY A 56 13.02 13.85 5.37
N GLU A 57 12.02 14.16 6.19
CA GLU A 57 11.94 15.41 6.97
C GLU A 57 13.06 15.48 8.04
N GLU A 58 13.39 14.36 8.67
CA GLU A 58 14.46 14.23 9.65
C GLU A 58 15.86 14.12 9.03
N SER A 59 15.95 13.88 7.71
CA SER A 59 17.23 13.73 6.99
C SER A 59 18.06 15.02 6.90
N GLY A 60 17.50 16.15 7.32
CA GLY A 60 18.16 17.45 7.38
C GLY A 60 17.61 18.44 6.36
N PRO A 61 18.25 19.62 6.24
CA PRO A 61 17.74 20.70 5.39
C PRO A 61 17.66 20.29 3.92
N ALA A 62 16.52 20.57 3.29
CA ALA A 62 16.36 20.40 1.85
C ALA A 62 17.41 21.24 1.12
N SER A 63 18.09 20.61 0.16
CA SER A 63 19.06 21.28 -0.71
C SER A 63 18.53 21.25 -2.14
N THR A 64 18.85 22.27 -2.93
CA THR A 64 18.53 22.27 -4.37
C THR A 64 19.55 21.43 -5.10
N TRP A 65 19.08 20.45 -5.86
CA TRP A 65 19.94 19.60 -6.70
C TRP A 65 19.51 19.74 -8.14
N THR A 66 20.47 19.93 -9.05
CA THR A 66 20.25 19.62 -10.45
C THR A 66 20.25 18.10 -10.67
N ARG A 67 19.63 17.64 -11.75
CA ARG A 67 19.61 16.21 -12.11
C ARG A 67 21.03 15.64 -12.22
N ASP A 68 21.97 16.41 -12.78
CA ASP A 68 23.34 15.98 -13.01
C ASP A 68 24.13 15.85 -11.70
N GLU A 69 23.97 16.80 -10.78
CA GLU A 69 24.57 16.74 -9.44
C GLU A 69 24.04 15.56 -8.63
N LEU A 70 22.72 15.32 -8.68
CA LEU A 70 22.10 14.19 -7.98
C LEU A 70 22.61 12.85 -8.53
N GLN A 71 22.73 12.72 -9.86
CA GLN A 71 23.30 11.52 -10.47
C GLN A 71 24.77 11.33 -10.13
N ALA A 72 25.58 12.40 -10.16
CA ALA A 72 26.99 12.31 -9.81
C ALA A 72 27.19 11.88 -8.34
N GLU A 73 26.40 12.41 -7.42
CA GLU A 73 26.44 12.03 -6.00
C GLU A 73 25.96 10.60 -5.77
N ALA A 74 24.86 10.17 -6.41
CA ALA A 74 24.39 8.79 -6.33
C ALA A 74 25.44 7.81 -6.88
N ARG A 75 26.09 8.13 -8.00
CA ARG A 75 27.18 7.31 -8.56
C ARG A 75 28.38 7.23 -7.61
N ARG A 76 28.75 8.34 -6.96
CA ARG A 76 29.84 8.38 -5.97
C ARG A 76 29.51 7.52 -4.74
N ARG A 77 28.28 7.62 -4.22
CA ARG A 77 27.85 6.88 -3.02
C ARG A 77 27.66 5.39 -3.26
N PHE A 78 27.15 4.99 -4.43
CA PHE A 78 26.76 3.61 -4.72
C PHE A 78 27.68 2.87 -5.70
N GLY A 79 28.77 3.50 -6.17
CA GLY A 79 29.80 2.85 -7.00
C GLY A 79 29.31 2.39 -8.38
N MET A 80 28.26 3.01 -8.94
CA MET A 80 27.68 2.63 -10.24
C MET A 80 28.56 3.13 -11.40
N LYS A 81 29.08 2.21 -12.22
CA LYS A 81 29.80 2.53 -13.47
C LYS A 81 28.82 2.89 -14.59
N GLN A 82 29.23 3.81 -15.45
CA GLN A 82 28.47 4.24 -16.63
C GLN A 82 28.29 3.06 -17.59
N ILE A 83 27.04 2.77 -17.96
CA ILE A 83 26.72 1.98 -19.14
C ILE A 83 26.53 3.01 -20.25
N ASP A 84 27.40 2.95 -21.26
CA ASP A 84 27.40 3.81 -22.44
C ASP A 84 26.11 3.67 -23.28
#